data_AF-A0A835VJU0-F1
#
_entry.id   AF-A0A835VJU0-F1
#
_cell.length_a   1.000
_cell.length_b   1.000
_cell.length_c   1.000
_cell.angle_alpha   90.00
_cell.angle_beta   90.00
_cell.angle_gamma   90.00
#
_symmetry.space_group_name_H-M   'P 1'
#
loop_
_entity.id
_entity.type
_entity.pdbx_description
1 polymer ?
#
loop_
_entity_poly.entity_id
_entity_poly.type
_entity_poly.pdbx_seq_one_letter_code
_entity_poly.pdbx_strand_id
1 'polypeptide(L)'
;MHWFGALSMDWSLGIETFRTKKVDAFTCRLLDIHSKMMEIKKEEVIRLGLHRSDYMLDSETDLLLQIELNTISSSFAGLGCLVSELHRYLLEQHGKDLGLNPKSVPRNTAVLQFAEALAKAWNEYGNNRAVVMFVVQHEERNIAGQAIAVVYFRAGYSPNDYPSESEWHARLMMEQSTAIKCPSISYHLVGTKKIQQELAKPSVLERFLEADEVAKLRKCFAGLWSLDDAEVTKWAIERPELFVLKPQREGGGNNIYGDDVKELLLRMKWEKNEEQAAYILMQRIFPTASVSYLVREGICHKNHAVSELGIYGAYLRSKDKVIMNDQCGYLVRTKHSSSNEGGVAAGFAVLDSIYLT
;
A
#
# COMPACT_ATOMS: atom_id res chain seq x y z
N MET A 1 -5.89 11.27 -6.73
CA MET A 1 -5.72 11.00 -5.28
C MET A 1 -6.32 12.08 -4.36
N HIS A 2 -6.92 13.14 -4.91
CA HIS A 2 -7.59 14.20 -4.14
C HIS A 2 -8.62 13.69 -3.10
N TRP A 3 -9.40 12.67 -3.48
CA TRP A 3 -10.44 12.09 -2.62
C TRP A 3 -9.91 11.33 -1.40
N PHE A 4 -8.66 10.87 -1.37
CA PHE A 4 -8.07 10.31 -0.14
C PHE A 4 -8.00 11.37 0.97
N GLY A 5 -7.83 12.64 0.59
CA GLY A 5 -7.96 13.77 1.50
C GLY A 5 -9.35 13.86 2.11
N ALA A 6 -10.41 13.66 1.29
CA ALA A 6 -11.79 13.66 1.76
C ALA A 6 -12.12 12.42 2.61
N LEU A 7 -11.68 11.23 2.18
CA LEU A 7 -11.84 9.99 2.93
C LEU A 7 -11.16 10.05 4.30
N SER A 8 -9.96 10.63 4.37
CA SER A 8 -9.23 10.84 5.63
C SER A 8 -9.95 11.78 6.61
N MET A 9 -10.98 12.50 6.14
CA MET A 9 -11.80 13.44 6.92
C MET A 9 -13.18 12.87 7.25
N ASP A 10 -13.67 11.85 6.54
CA ASP A 10 -15.00 11.26 6.74
C ASP A 10 -14.91 9.87 7.40
N TRP A 11 -14.92 9.89 8.73
CA TRP A 11 -14.85 8.68 9.56
C TRP A 11 -16.23 8.05 9.85
N SER A 12 -17.29 8.46 9.14
CA SER A 12 -18.59 7.79 9.26
C SER A 12 -18.60 6.39 8.63
N LEU A 13 -17.51 5.97 7.97
CA LEU A 13 -17.17 4.57 7.68
C LEU A 13 -16.83 3.75 8.95
N GLY A 14 -16.93 4.37 10.13
CA GLY A 14 -16.37 3.93 11.40
C GLY A 14 -16.88 2.61 11.96
N ILE A 15 -18.11 2.17 11.64
CA ILE A 15 -18.77 1.05 12.34
C ILE A 15 -17.93 -0.23 12.30
N GLU A 16 -17.34 -0.57 11.16
CA GLU A 16 -16.50 -1.76 11.06
C GLU A 16 -15.08 -1.53 11.61
N THR A 17 -14.51 -0.33 11.48
CA THR A 17 -13.24 0.01 12.13
C THR A 17 -13.31 -0.04 13.66
N PHE A 18 -14.48 0.21 14.27
CA PHE A 18 -14.70 0.03 15.71
C PHE A 18 -14.69 -1.44 16.14
N ARG A 19 -15.14 -2.37 15.28
CA ARG A 19 -15.04 -3.81 15.57
C ARG A 19 -13.60 -4.28 15.45
N THR A 20 -12.89 -3.88 14.40
CA THR A 20 -11.45 -4.16 14.23
C THR A 20 -10.63 -3.65 15.44
N LYS A 21 -10.99 -2.48 16.01
CA LYS A 21 -10.36 -1.95 17.23
C LYS A 21 -10.34 -2.94 18.40
N LYS A 22 -11.37 -3.77 18.56
CA LYS A 22 -11.46 -4.72 19.68
C LYS A 22 -10.58 -5.95 19.51
N VAL A 23 -10.25 -6.31 18.26
CA VAL A 23 -9.63 -7.60 17.93
C VAL A 23 -8.24 -7.47 17.32
N ASP A 24 -7.82 -6.28 16.91
CA ASP A 24 -6.48 -6.02 16.42
C ASP A 24 -5.76 -4.92 17.24
N ALA A 25 -4.85 -5.34 18.12
CA ALA A 25 -4.14 -4.44 19.02
C ALA A 25 -3.35 -3.35 18.29
N PHE A 26 -2.74 -3.66 17.14
CA PHE A 26 -1.98 -2.68 16.36
C PHE A 26 -2.87 -1.60 15.75
N THR A 27 -3.93 -1.99 15.03
CA THR A 27 -4.92 -1.05 14.50
C THR A 27 -5.60 -0.25 15.61
N CYS A 28 -5.86 -0.88 16.77
CA CYS A 28 -6.40 -0.19 17.94
C CYS A 28 -5.53 1.00 18.36
N ARG A 29 -4.21 0.79 18.46
CA ARG A 29 -3.27 1.85 18.82
C ARG A 29 -3.17 2.95 17.76
N LEU A 30 -3.28 2.62 16.47
CA LEU A 30 -3.36 3.61 15.40
C LEU A 30 -4.65 4.46 15.52
N LEU A 31 -5.78 3.81 15.78
CA LEU A 31 -7.06 4.47 16.01
C LEU A 31 -7.03 5.36 17.26
N ASP A 32 -6.35 4.95 18.33
CA ASP A 32 -6.21 5.79 19.54
C ASP A 32 -5.43 7.08 19.26
N ILE A 33 -4.37 7.02 18.47
CA ILE A 33 -3.64 8.22 18.03
C ILE A 33 -4.55 9.11 17.17
N HIS A 34 -5.30 8.50 16.26
CA HIS A 34 -6.25 9.23 15.42
C HIS A 34 -7.35 9.91 16.25
N SER A 35 -7.96 9.21 17.21
CA SER A 35 -8.95 9.78 18.15
C SER A 35 -8.38 10.99 18.90
N LYS A 36 -7.15 10.90 19.39
CA LYS A 36 -6.47 12.04 20.04
C LYS A 36 -6.30 13.23 19.09
N MET A 37 -6.02 13.01 17.80
CA MET A 37 -5.90 14.10 16.82
C MET A 37 -7.25 14.79 16.56
N MET A 38 -8.33 14.01 16.57
CA MET A 38 -9.70 14.52 16.44
C MET A 38 -10.14 15.31 17.69
N GLU A 39 -9.80 14.82 18.89
CA GLU A 39 -10.10 15.48 20.16
C GLU A 39 -9.43 16.86 20.26
N ILE A 40 -8.16 16.98 19.86
CA ILE A 40 -7.44 18.26 19.83
C ILE A 40 -7.83 19.12 18.63
N LYS A 41 -8.73 18.66 17.75
CA LYS A 41 -9.19 19.33 16.52
C LYS A 41 -8.01 19.81 15.67
N LYS A 42 -7.00 18.96 15.51
CA LYS A 42 -5.81 19.32 14.75
C LYS A 42 -6.17 19.62 13.30
N GLU A 43 -5.94 20.85 12.87
CA GLU A 43 -6.08 21.22 11.47
C GLU A 43 -4.83 20.82 10.66
N GLU A 44 -5.03 19.94 9.68
CA GLU A 44 -3.98 19.58 8.72
C GLU A 44 -4.04 20.51 7.50
N VAL A 45 -3.44 21.69 7.68
CA VAL A 45 -3.37 22.72 6.64
C VAL A 45 -2.64 22.21 5.40
N ILE A 46 -1.50 21.53 5.57
CA ILE A 46 -0.72 20.93 4.49
C ILE A 46 -0.77 19.41 4.62
N ARG A 47 -1.11 18.72 3.52
CA ARG A 47 -1.17 17.25 3.47
C ARG A 47 -0.31 16.71 2.35
N LEU A 48 0.56 15.77 2.70
CA LEU A 48 1.43 15.06 1.78
C LEU A 48 1.13 13.56 1.84
N GLY A 49 0.98 12.95 0.67
CA GLY A 49 0.80 11.51 0.52
C GLY A 49 1.68 10.97 -0.59
N LEU A 50 2.54 10.01 -0.27
CA LEU A 50 3.35 9.25 -1.21
C LEU A 50 2.88 7.80 -1.21
N HIS A 51 2.17 7.42 -2.27
CA HIS A 51 1.38 6.21 -2.32
C HIS A 51 1.85 5.28 -3.42
N ARG A 52 1.50 4.00 -3.30
CA ARG A 52 1.61 3.03 -4.38
C ARG A 52 0.35 2.18 -4.44
N SER A 53 -0.32 2.16 -5.58
CA SER A 53 -1.45 1.26 -5.83
C SER A 53 -0.93 0.06 -6.60
N ASP A 54 -1.13 -1.13 -6.04
CA ASP A 54 -0.58 -2.36 -6.60
C ASP A 54 -1.68 -3.17 -7.30
N TYR A 55 -1.35 -3.75 -8.45
CA TYR A 55 -2.29 -4.39 -9.36
C TYR A 55 -1.74 -5.70 -9.94
N MET A 56 -2.66 -6.61 -10.28
CA MET A 56 -2.40 -7.77 -11.13
C MET A 56 -3.37 -7.75 -12.30
N LEU A 57 -2.89 -8.17 -13.48
CA LEU A 57 -3.74 -8.39 -14.65
C LEU A 57 -4.35 -9.78 -14.53
N ASP A 58 -5.66 -9.86 -14.34
CA ASP A 58 -6.38 -11.12 -14.22
C ASP A 58 -6.53 -11.80 -15.58
N SER A 59 -6.16 -13.08 -15.68
CA SER A 59 -6.11 -13.78 -16.97
C SER A 59 -7.47 -14.23 -17.50
N GLU A 60 -8.49 -14.32 -16.65
CA GLU A 60 -9.83 -14.71 -17.07
C GLU A 60 -10.61 -13.50 -17.62
N THR A 61 -10.44 -12.34 -16.97
CA THR A 61 -11.22 -11.13 -17.27
C THR A 61 -10.47 -10.10 -18.10
N ASP A 62 -9.15 -10.24 -18.26
CA ASP A 62 -8.24 -9.21 -18.82
C ASP A 62 -8.35 -7.85 -18.11
N LEU A 63 -8.82 -7.84 -16.85
CA LEU A 63 -8.94 -6.65 -16.03
C LEU A 63 -7.72 -6.45 -15.14
N LEU A 64 -7.29 -5.19 -15.03
CA LEU A 64 -6.27 -4.79 -14.07
C LEU A 64 -6.92 -4.61 -12.70
N LEU A 65 -6.77 -5.61 -11.83
CA LEU A 65 -7.39 -5.65 -10.51
C LEU A 65 -6.40 -5.21 -9.43
N GLN A 66 -6.84 -4.29 -8.57
CA GLN A 66 -6.06 -3.72 -7.47
C GLN A 66 -5.93 -4.75 -6.35
N ILE A 67 -4.70 -5.06 -5.98
CA ILE A 67 -4.35 -5.95 -4.86
C ILE A 67 -4.50 -5.22 -3.54
N GLU A 68 -3.91 -4.02 -3.47
CA GLU A 68 -3.90 -3.17 -2.28
C GLU A 68 -3.49 -1.74 -2.63
N LEU A 69 -3.76 -0.84 -1.69
CA LEU A 69 -3.24 0.53 -1.71
C LEU A 69 -2.25 0.70 -0.57
N ASN A 70 -0.99 0.97 -0.89
CA ASN A 70 0.06 1.28 0.07
C ASN A 70 0.04 2.79 0.36
N THR A 71 -0.33 3.18 1.58
CA THR A 71 -0.37 4.60 1.96
C THR A 71 0.77 5.04 2.87
N ILE A 72 1.52 4.10 3.46
CA ILE A 72 2.66 4.34 4.33
C ILE A 72 3.89 3.61 3.81
N SER A 73 5.08 4.23 3.93
CA SER A 73 6.37 3.61 3.61
C SER A 73 6.41 2.88 2.24
N SER A 74 5.83 3.50 1.21
CA SER A 74 5.84 2.97 -0.16
C SER A 74 7.28 2.84 -0.67
N SER A 75 7.84 1.64 -0.53
CA SER A 75 9.23 1.33 -0.83
C SER A 75 9.50 1.18 -2.33
N PHE A 76 10.79 1.07 -2.67
CA PHE A 76 11.34 0.75 -4.01
C PHE A 76 11.25 1.82 -5.10
N ALA A 77 10.82 3.06 -4.80
CA ALA A 77 10.82 4.13 -5.80
C ALA A 77 12.23 4.38 -6.41
N GLY A 78 13.30 4.21 -5.62
CA GLY A 78 14.69 4.27 -6.09
C GLY A 78 15.10 3.05 -6.92
N LEU A 79 15.02 1.85 -6.34
CA LEU A 79 15.47 0.62 -7.00
C LEU A 79 14.64 0.28 -8.24
N GLY A 80 13.34 0.59 -8.26
CA GLY A 80 12.48 0.44 -9.44
C GLY A 80 12.95 1.27 -10.62
N CYS A 81 13.49 2.48 -10.38
CA CYS A 81 14.11 3.28 -11.44
C CYS A 81 15.37 2.60 -11.98
N LEU A 82 16.23 2.07 -11.10
CA LEU A 82 17.46 1.39 -11.49
C LEU A 82 17.20 0.10 -12.28
N VAL A 83 16.18 -0.67 -11.91
CA VAL A 83 15.80 -1.89 -12.63
C VAL A 83 15.22 -1.56 -14.01
N SER A 84 14.40 -0.51 -14.12
CA SER A 84 13.97 -0.01 -15.44
C SER A 84 15.16 0.34 -16.34
N GLU A 85 16.15 1.07 -15.82
CA GLU A 85 17.35 1.42 -16.60
C GLU A 85 18.22 0.20 -16.91
N LEU A 86 18.35 -0.76 -16.00
CA LEU A 86 19.02 -2.03 -16.25
C LEU A 86 18.39 -2.78 -17.42
N HIS A 87 17.06 -2.94 -17.43
CA HIS A 87 16.38 -3.64 -18.52
C HIS A 87 16.45 -2.88 -19.84
N ARG A 88 16.38 -1.55 -19.83
CA ARG A 88 16.62 -0.72 -21.02
C ARG A 88 18.02 -0.94 -21.57
N TYR A 89 19.04 -0.92 -20.71
CA TYR A 89 20.43 -1.17 -21.10
C TYR A 89 20.60 -2.57 -21.70
N LEU A 90 20.06 -3.62 -21.07
CA LEU A 90 20.13 -4.98 -21.61
C LEU A 90 19.45 -5.10 -22.99
N LEU A 91 18.31 -4.42 -23.18
CA LEU A 91 17.62 -4.38 -24.47
C LEU A 91 18.34 -3.52 -25.52
N GLU A 92 19.10 -2.51 -25.11
CA GLU A 92 19.98 -1.77 -26.03
C GLU A 92 21.12 -2.66 -26.54
N GLN A 93 21.67 -3.55 -25.69
CA GLN A 93 22.74 -4.48 -26.07
C GLN A 93 22.24 -5.69 -26.86
N HIS A 94 21.10 -6.27 -26.46
CA HIS A 94 20.64 -7.59 -26.95
C HIS A 94 19.24 -7.59 -27.54
N GLY A 95 18.51 -6.47 -27.49
CA GLY A 95 17.10 -6.41 -27.92
C GLY A 95 16.91 -6.73 -29.40
N LYS A 96 17.88 -6.39 -30.26
CA LYS A 96 17.83 -6.74 -31.69
C LYS A 96 17.79 -8.26 -31.92
N ASP A 97 18.60 -9.02 -31.16
CA ASP A 97 18.67 -10.48 -31.28
C ASP A 97 17.42 -11.16 -30.67
N LEU A 98 16.78 -10.50 -29.71
CA LEU A 98 15.57 -10.96 -29.04
C LEU A 98 14.28 -10.47 -29.71
N GLY A 99 14.35 -9.59 -30.70
CA GLY A 99 13.18 -8.93 -31.30
C GLY A 99 12.46 -7.97 -30.34
N LEU A 100 13.16 -7.43 -29.36
CA LEU A 100 12.63 -6.56 -28.32
C LEU A 100 13.12 -5.11 -28.46
N ASN A 101 12.25 -4.15 -28.16
CA ASN A 101 12.55 -2.73 -28.27
C ASN A 101 12.81 -2.10 -26.88
N PRO A 102 13.97 -1.49 -26.62
CA PRO A 102 14.23 -0.81 -25.35
C PRO A 102 13.24 0.35 -25.07
N LYS A 103 12.59 0.91 -26.09
CA LYS A 103 11.55 1.95 -25.90
C LYS A 103 10.24 1.40 -25.33
N SER A 104 10.01 0.09 -25.40
CA SER A 104 8.84 -0.57 -24.81
C SER A 104 8.93 -0.70 -23.29
N VAL A 105 10.12 -0.48 -22.70
CA VAL A 105 10.28 -0.31 -21.25
C VAL A 105 10.17 1.18 -20.90
N PRO A 106 9.09 1.63 -20.23
CA PRO A 106 8.91 3.04 -19.90
C PRO A 106 10.04 3.56 -19.02
N ARG A 107 10.40 4.84 -19.21
CA ARG A 107 11.29 5.52 -18.27
C ARG A 107 10.60 5.64 -16.91
N ASN A 108 11.39 5.52 -15.85
CA ASN A 108 10.87 5.55 -14.49
C ASN A 108 11.59 6.63 -13.68
N THR A 109 10.82 7.61 -13.22
CA THR A 109 11.31 8.78 -12.48
C THR A 109 10.77 8.84 -11.05
N ALA A 110 10.32 7.70 -10.52
CA ALA A 110 9.60 7.63 -9.26
C ALA A 110 10.36 8.27 -8.09
N VAL A 111 11.66 7.99 -7.96
CA VAL A 111 12.49 8.57 -6.88
C VAL A 111 12.61 10.09 -6.98
N LEU A 112 12.72 10.63 -8.21
CA LEU A 112 12.83 12.07 -8.43
C LEU A 112 11.51 12.77 -8.11
N GLN A 113 10.39 12.19 -8.53
CA GLN A 113 9.06 12.76 -8.27
C GLN A 113 8.69 12.70 -6.78
N PHE A 114 9.08 11.64 -6.06
CA PHE A 114 8.92 11.58 -4.60
C PHE A 114 9.81 12.61 -3.88
N ALA A 115 11.05 12.78 -4.32
CA ALA A 115 11.94 13.82 -3.78
C ALA A 115 11.38 15.22 -4.05
N GLU A 116 10.84 15.47 -5.24
CA GLU A 116 10.18 16.73 -5.61
C GLU A 116 8.95 17.00 -4.73
N ALA A 117 8.12 16.00 -4.47
CA ALA A 117 6.96 16.12 -3.59
C ALA A 117 7.35 16.47 -2.15
N LEU A 118 8.40 15.84 -1.61
CA LEU A 118 8.97 16.17 -0.30
C LEU A 118 9.53 17.61 -0.28
N ALA A 119 10.24 18.03 -1.33
CA ALA A 119 10.79 19.38 -1.45
C ALA A 119 9.67 20.45 -1.54
N LYS A 120 8.62 20.19 -2.32
CA LYS A 120 7.43 21.04 -2.41
C LYS A 120 6.73 21.15 -1.05
N ALA A 121 6.56 20.04 -0.33
CA ALA A 121 5.96 20.06 1.02
C ALA A 121 6.82 20.87 2.02
N TRP A 122 8.14 20.71 1.97
CA TRP A 122 9.07 21.51 2.78
C TRP A 122 8.97 23.01 2.46
N ASN A 123 8.88 23.38 1.16
CA ASN A 123 8.69 24.77 0.74
C ASN A 123 7.38 25.36 1.29
N GLU A 124 6.29 24.58 1.22
CA GLU A 124 4.98 25.00 1.77
C GLU A 124 4.99 25.15 3.29
N TYR A 125 5.83 24.39 4.00
CA TYR A 125 6.01 24.55 5.44
C TYR A 125 6.61 25.93 5.81
N GLY A 126 7.42 26.52 4.93
CA GLY A 126 7.82 27.93 5.03
C GLY A 126 8.94 28.24 6.05
N ASN A 127 9.69 27.24 6.51
CA ASN A 127 10.83 27.43 7.42
C ASN A 127 12.14 26.92 6.78
N ASN A 128 13.00 27.85 6.35
CA ASN A 128 14.25 27.55 5.65
C ASN A 128 15.32 26.84 6.50
N ARG A 129 15.16 26.82 7.84
CA ARG A 129 16.03 26.07 8.75
C ARG A 129 15.45 24.71 9.12
N ALA A 130 14.19 24.43 8.79
CA ALA A 130 13.61 23.14 9.11
C ALA A 130 14.15 22.05 8.18
N VAL A 131 14.07 20.78 8.59
CA VAL A 131 14.56 19.64 7.79
C VAL A 131 13.46 18.61 7.53
N VAL A 132 13.71 17.71 6.57
CA VAL A 132 12.90 16.50 6.36
C VAL A 132 13.49 15.39 7.22
N MET A 133 12.71 14.89 8.17
CA MET A 133 13.08 13.78 9.06
C MET A 133 12.58 12.46 8.48
N PHE A 134 13.49 11.51 8.29
CA PHE A 134 13.16 10.15 7.89
C PHE A 134 13.00 9.29 9.15
N VAL A 135 11.83 8.67 9.31
CA VAL A 135 11.60 7.69 10.38
C VAL A 135 11.93 6.31 9.82
N VAL A 136 13.03 5.72 10.29
CA VAL A 136 13.55 4.44 9.82
C VAL A 136 13.49 3.37 10.92
N GLN A 137 13.65 2.10 10.56
CA GLN A 137 13.78 1.00 11.53
C GLN A 137 15.12 1.14 12.30
N HIS A 138 15.30 0.37 13.39
CA HIS A 138 16.44 0.53 14.31
C HIS A 138 17.81 0.60 13.60
N GLU A 139 18.75 1.39 14.16
CA GLU A 139 20.12 1.71 13.68
C GLU A 139 20.37 3.13 13.09
N GLU A 140 19.53 4.13 13.36
CA GLU A 140 19.82 5.54 13.02
C GLU A 140 19.87 6.42 14.28
N ARG A 141 20.94 7.22 14.43
CA ARG A 141 21.30 7.87 15.72
C ARG A 141 21.31 9.41 15.69
N ASN A 142 20.79 10.03 14.63
CA ASN A 142 21.11 11.44 14.36
C ASN A 142 19.88 12.39 14.38
N ILE A 143 19.32 12.67 15.57
CA ILE A 143 18.33 13.76 15.73
C ILE A 143 18.54 14.44 17.09
N ALA A 144 19.17 15.62 17.12
CA ALA A 144 19.07 16.53 18.26
C ALA A 144 19.13 18.01 17.82
N GLY A 145 18.09 18.78 18.17
CA GLY A 145 18.09 20.25 18.11
C GLY A 145 17.54 20.93 16.84
N GLN A 146 17.15 20.18 15.80
CA GLN A 146 16.68 20.77 14.54
C GLN A 146 15.15 20.86 14.45
N ALA A 147 14.62 21.96 13.91
CA ALA A 147 13.20 22.07 13.56
C ALA A 147 12.87 21.10 12.41
N ILE A 148 11.74 20.40 12.49
CA ILE A 148 11.31 19.42 11.48
C ILE A 148 10.12 19.98 10.70
N ALA A 149 10.25 20.06 9.36
CA ALA A 149 9.19 20.49 8.46
C ALA A 149 8.34 19.31 7.99
N VAL A 150 8.98 18.19 7.68
CA VAL A 150 8.31 17.00 7.14
C VAL A 150 8.80 15.76 7.90
N VAL A 151 7.86 14.92 8.33
CA VAL A 151 8.12 13.58 8.87
C VAL A 151 7.77 12.56 7.80
N TYR A 152 8.79 11.94 7.22
CA TYR A 152 8.64 10.92 6.18
C TYR A 152 8.82 9.52 6.76
N PHE A 153 7.74 8.75 6.82
CA PHE A 153 7.74 7.41 7.40
C PHE A 153 8.31 6.38 6.43
N ARG A 154 9.41 5.74 6.84
CA ARG A 154 9.98 4.51 6.28
C ARG A 154 9.89 3.33 7.25
N ALA A 155 9.15 3.49 8.35
CA ALA A 155 8.83 2.53 9.40
C ALA A 155 7.47 2.90 10.02
N GLY A 156 7.02 2.15 11.03
CA GLY A 156 5.79 2.42 11.78
C GLY A 156 4.53 1.86 11.13
N TYR A 157 4.69 0.87 10.24
CA TYR A 157 3.62 0.15 9.54
C TYR A 157 3.47 -1.30 10.02
N SER A 158 4.39 -1.77 10.88
CA SER A 158 4.35 -3.10 11.49
C SER A 158 4.36 -2.99 13.02
N PRO A 159 3.70 -3.90 13.76
CA PRO A 159 3.82 -3.97 15.22
C PRO A 159 5.27 -4.13 15.70
N ASN A 160 6.14 -4.74 14.87
CA ASN A 160 7.55 -4.92 15.19
C ASN A 160 8.34 -3.60 15.29
N ASP A 161 7.81 -2.52 14.70
CA ASP A 161 8.37 -1.17 14.84
C ASP A 161 7.99 -0.52 16.19
N TYR A 162 7.19 -1.22 17.03
CA TYR A 162 6.67 -0.75 18.31
C TYR A 162 6.93 -1.77 19.44
N PRO A 163 8.21 -2.10 19.74
CA PRO A 163 8.55 -3.05 20.81
C PRO A 163 8.14 -2.56 22.20
N SER A 164 7.92 -1.26 22.39
CA SER A 164 7.55 -0.66 23.67
C SER A 164 6.57 0.50 23.53
N GLU A 165 6.15 1.07 24.66
CA GLU A 165 5.37 2.30 24.68
C GLU A 165 6.15 3.51 24.15
N SER A 166 7.49 3.48 24.18
CA SER A 166 8.34 4.59 23.72
C SER A 166 8.05 4.95 22.26
N GLU A 167 7.93 3.95 21.38
CA GLU A 167 7.70 4.16 19.95
C GLU A 167 6.29 4.70 19.68
N TRP A 168 5.32 4.28 20.49
CA TRP A 168 3.96 4.83 20.43
C TRP A 168 3.90 6.29 20.89
N HIS A 169 4.63 6.63 21.96
CA HIS A 169 4.78 8.02 22.41
C HIS A 169 5.46 8.88 21.34
N ALA A 170 6.52 8.37 20.70
CA ALA A 170 7.20 9.04 19.60
C ALA A 170 6.25 9.27 18.40
N ARG A 171 5.48 8.25 18.00
CA ARG A 171 4.48 8.37 16.92
C ARG A 171 3.44 9.43 17.26
N LEU A 172 2.90 9.43 18.48
CA LEU A 172 1.93 10.42 18.92
C LEU A 172 2.53 11.83 18.94
N MET A 173 3.75 11.99 19.45
CA MET A 173 4.46 13.27 19.48
C MET A 173 4.66 13.84 18.07
N MET A 174 5.12 13.01 17.13
CA MET A 174 5.26 13.40 15.72
C MET A 174 3.92 13.82 15.14
N GLU A 175 2.85 13.05 15.39
CA GLU A 175 1.51 13.37 14.91
C GLU A 175 1.01 14.70 15.47
N GLN A 176 1.21 14.98 16.76
CA GLN A 176 0.85 16.22 17.44
C GLN A 176 1.65 17.44 16.97
N SER A 177 2.88 17.25 16.49
CA SER A 177 3.74 18.34 16.00
C SER A 177 3.17 19.10 14.79
N THR A 178 3.70 20.30 14.53
CA THR A 178 3.32 21.11 13.35
C THR A 178 3.90 20.56 12.04
N ALA A 179 4.86 19.63 12.09
CA ALA A 179 5.48 19.06 10.90
C ALA A 179 4.43 18.36 10.01
N ILE A 180 4.64 18.39 8.70
CA ILE A 180 3.81 17.69 7.71
C ILE A 180 4.15 16.20 7.80
N LYS A 181 3.14 15.35 7.97
CA LYS A 181 3.37 13.90 7.99
C LYS A 181 3.19 13.32 6.59
N CYS A 182 4.04 12.37 6.25
CA CYS A 182 3.95 11.57 5.02
C CYS A 182 4.06 10.07 5.36
N PRO A 183 2.93 9.38 5.59
CA PRO A 183 1.57 9.91 5.72
C PRO A 183 1.23 10.36 7.15
N SER A 184 0.18 11.16 7.31
CA SER A 184 -0.50 11.34 8.61
C SER A 184 -1.18 10.06 9.09
N ILE A 185 -1.61 10.03 10.36
CA ILE A 185 -2.29 8.87 10.93
C ILE A 185 -3.58 8.52 10.18
N SER A 186 -4.31 9.52 9.68
CA SER A 186 -5.54 9.31 8.90
C SER A 186 -5.24 8.66 7.56
N TYR A 187 -4.22 9.13 6.84
CA TYR A 187 -3.75 8.51 5.58
C TYR A 187 -3.21 7.09 5.82
N HIS A 188 -2.55 6.83 6.94
CA HIS A 188 -2.11 5.49 7.30
C HIS A 188 -3.31 4.53 7.45
N LEU A 189 -4.35 4.94 8.19
CA LEU A 189 -5.56 4.15 8.38
C LEU A 189 -6.34 3.89 7.07
N VAL A 190 -6.32 4.85 6.13
CA VAL A 190 -6.90 4.69 4.79
C VAL A 190 -6.29 3.53 4.01
N GLY A 191 -5.01 3.21 4.24
CA GLY A 191 -4.33 2.08 3.58
C GLY A 191 -4.71 0.71 4.14
N THR A 192 -5.47 0.66 5.24
CA THR A 192 -5.88 -0.63 5.82
C THR A 192 -6.75 -1.41 4.83
N LYS A 193 -6.57 -2.73 4.84
CA LYS A 193 -7.35 -3.65 4.01
C LYS A 193 -8.84 -3.53 4.31
N LYS A 194 -9.19 -3.22 5.56
CA LYS A 194 -10.57 -2.97 5.95
C LYS A 194 -11.20 -1.78 5.23
N ILE A 195 -10.50 -0.65 5.15
CA ILE A 195 -11.00 0.52 4.40
C ILE A 195 -11.08 0.22 2.90
N GLN A 196 -10.11 -0.52 2.33
CA GLN A 196 -10.19 -0.96 0.94
C GLN A 196 -11.47 -1.78 0.68
N GLN A 197 -11.82 -2.71 1.57
CA GLN A 197 -13.04 -3.50 1.48
C GLN A 197 -14.31 -2.66 1.69
N GLU A 198 -14.30 -1.67 2.59
CA GLU A 198 -15.44 -0.77 2.78
C GLU A 198 -15.69 0.10 1.54
N LEU A 199 -14.64 0.59 0.89
CA LEU A 199 -14.74 1.36 -0.34
C LEU A 199 -15.33 0.53 -1.49
N ALA A 200 -15.18 -0.80 -1.46
CA ALA A 200 -15.77 -1.68 -2.48
C ALA A 200 -17.28 -1.88 -2.32
N LYS A 201 -17.88 -1.51 -1.17
CA LYS A 201 -19.32 -1.62 -0.96
C LYS A 201 -20.09 -0.68 -1.91
N PRO A 202 -21.28 -1.09 -2.39
CA PRO A 202 -22.14 -0.21 -3.19
C PRO A 202 -22.40 1.13 -2.50
N SER A 203 -22.44 2.21 -3.28
CA SER A 203 -22.73 3.58 -2.83
C SER A 203 -21.70 4.24 -1.91
N VAL A 204 -20.61 3.56 -1.54
CA VAL A 204 -19.60 4.14 -0.64
C VAL A 204 -18.66 5.10 -1.38
N LEU A 205 -18.15 4.73 -2.56
CA LEU A 205 -17.26 5.61 -3.35
C LEU A 205 -17.98 6.88 -3.80
N GLU A 206 -19.27 6.78 -4.13
CA GLU A 206 -20.12 7.89 -4.58
C GLU A 206 -20.23 9.03 -3.55
N ARG A 207 -19.88 8.78 -2.29
CA ARG A 207 -19.80 9.82 -1.24
C ARG A 207 -18.60 10.75 -1.41
N PHE A 208 -17.58 10.31 -2.15
CA PHE A 208 -16.27 10.97 -2.24
C PHE A 208 -15.89 11.38 -3.67
N LEU A 209 -16.59 10.85 -4.66
CA LEU A 209 -16.17 10.85 -6.06
C LEU A 209 -17.34 11.04 -7.01
N GLU A 210 -17.05 11.66 -8.15
CA GLU A 210 -17.98 11.80 -9.25
C GLU A 210 -18.17 10.48 -10.00
N ALA A 211 -19.29 10.37 -10.73
CA ALA A 211 -19.73 9.10 -11.33
C ALA A 211 -18.69 8.48 -12.29
N ASP A 212 -17.94 9.28 -13.06
CA ASP A 212 -16.94 8.76 -14.00
C ASP A 212 -15.68 8.26 -13.28
N GLU A 213 -15.30 8.88 -12.16
CA GLU A 213 -14.20 8.44 -11.30
C GLU A 213 -14.56 7.14 -10.58
N VAL A 214 -15.79 7.04 -10.06
CA VAL A 214 -16.34 5.82 -9.45
C VAL A 214 -16.30 4.66 -10.45
N ALA A 215 -16.73 4.88 -11.69
CA ALA A 215 -16.72 3.86 -12.73
C ALA A 215 -15.29 3.35 -13.03
N LYS A 216 -14.30 4.25 -13.11
CA LYS A 216 -12.89 3.89 -13.32
C LYS A 216 -12.33 3.08 -12.15
N LEU A 217 -12.58 3.48 -10.91
CA LEU A 217 -12.10 2.77 -9.73
C LEU A 217 -12.77 1.40 -9.56
N ARG A 218 -14.09 1.31 -9.74
CA ARG A 218 -14.79 0.02 -9.63
C ARG A 218 -14.30 -1.00 -10.64
N LYS A 219 -13.90 -0.56 -11.85
CA LYS A 219 -13.34 -1.46 -12.87
C LYS A 219 -12.06 -2.15 -12.41
N CYS A 220 -11.31 -1.55 -11.49
CA CYS A 220 -10.10 -2.16 -10.94
C CYS A 220 -10.32 -2.86 -9.60
N PHE A 221 -11.53 -2.95 -9.06
CA PHE A 221 -11.76 -3.66 -7.80
C PHE A 221 -11.93 -5.15 -8.06
N ALA A 222 -11.10 -5.97 -7.42
CA ALA A 222 -11.42 -7.38 -7.23
C ALA A 222 -12.58 -7.51 -6.23
N GLY A 223 -13.17 -8.70 -6.15
CA GLY A 223 -14.13 -9.01 -5.09
C GLY A 223 -13.52 -8.82 -3.70
N LEU A 224 -14.18 -8.03 -2.86
CA LEU A 224 -13.75 -7.65 -1.51
C LEU A 224 -14.94 -7.74 -0.57
N TRP A 225 -14.82 -8.54 0.50
CA TRP A 225 -15.93 -8.86 1.39
C TRP A 225 -15.54 -8.84 2.86
N SER A 226 -16.50 -8.43 3.70
CA SER A 226 -16.43 -8.66 5.15
C SER A 226 -16.73 -10.13 5.44
N LEU A 227 -16.14 -10.68 6.50
CA LEU A 227 -16.43 -12.04 6.96
C LEU A 227 -17.81 -12.18 7.63
N ASP A 228 -18.53 -11.07 7.85
CA ASP A 228 -19.94 -11.11 8.29
C ASP A 228 -20.89 -11.60 7.17
N ASP A 229 -20.42 -11.65 5.92
CA ASP A 229 -21.18 -12.23 4.81
C ASP A 229 -21.12 -13.77 4.88
N ALA A 230 -22.22 -14.37 5.32
CA ALA A 230 -22.33 -15.81 5.53
C ALA A 230 -22.26 -16.61 4.22
N GLU A 231 -22.76 -16.05 3.10
CA GLU A 231 -22.74 -16.72 1.80
C GLU A 231 -21.31 -16.77 1.26
N VAL A 232 -20.63 -15.62 1.28
CA VAL A 232 -19.24 -15.52 0.84
C VAL A 232 -18.32 -16.39 1.71
N THR A 233 -18.52 -16.39 3.03
CA THR A 233 -17.73 -17.24 3.94
C THR A 233 -17.98 -18.73 3.68
N LYS A 234 -19.19 -19.13 3.27
CA LYS A 234 -19.48 -20.51 2.85
C LYS A 234 -18.71 -20.86 1.58
N TRP A 235 -18.72 -19.99 0.57
CA TRP A 235 -17.96 -20.21 -0.67
C TRP A 235 -16.46 -20.32 -0.42
N ALA A 236 -15.91 -19.47 0.46
CA ALA A 236 -14.51 -19.52 0.83
C ALA A 236 -14.09 -20.83 1.53
N ILE A 237 -15.00 -21.48 2.25
CA ILE A 237 -14.76 -22.79 2.87
C ILE A 237 -14.83 -23.93 1.84
N GLU A 238 -15.71 -23.80 0.84
CA GLU A 238 -15.92 -24.81 -0.21
C GLU A 238 -14.87 -24.74 -1.33
N ARG A 239 -14.33 -23.55 -1.60
CA ARG A 239 -13.37 -23.23 -2.67
C ARG A 239 -12.25 -22.30 -2.18
N PRO A 240 -11.50 -22.68 -1.14
CA PRO A 240 -10.53 -21.78 -0.51
C PRO A 240 -9.40 -21.30 -1.44
N GLU A 241 -9.11 -22.05 -2.50
CA GLU A 241 -8.11 -21.71 -3.51
C GLU A 241 -8.41 -20.42 -4.28
N LEU A 242 -9.69 -20.02 -4.36
CA LEU A 242 -10.17 -18.83 -5.07
C LEU A 242 -10.13 -17.55 -4.23
N PHE A 243 -9.73 -17.64 -2.96
CA PHE A 243 -9.74 -16.52 -2.04
C PHE A 243 -8.39 -16.32 -1.36
N VAL A 244 -8.21 -15.10 -0.87
CA VAL A 244 -7.10 -14.69 0.00
C VAL A 244 -7.71 -14.01 1.21
N LEU A 245 -7.31 -14.45 2.39
CA LEU A 245 -7.75 -13.85 3.64
C LEU A 245 -6.63 -12.95 4.16
N LYS A 246 -6.95 -11.67 4.40
CA LYS A 246 -5.95 -10.63 4.69
C LYS A 246 -6.18 -9.99 6.05
N PRO A 247 -5.20 -10.06 6.99
CA PRO A 247 -5.26 -9.28 8.22
C PRO A 247 -4.94 -7.80 7.97
N GLN A 248 -5.13 -6.95 8.99
CA GLN A 248 -4.75 -5.53 8.95
C GLN A 248 -3.23 -5.35 9.16
N ARG A 249 -2.43 -5.86 8.23
CA ARG A 249 -0.95 -5.75 8.25
C ARG A 249 -0.43 -5.28 6.88
N GLU A 250 0.74 -4.64 6.92
CA GLU A 250 1.48 -4.19 5.76
C GLU A 250 2.84 -4.91 5.67
N GLY A 251 3.48 -4.87 4.50
CA GLY A 251 4.86 -5.37 4.33
C GLY A 251 5.02 -6.82 3.86
N GLY A 252 3.92 -7.50 3.50
CA GLY A 252 3.93 -8.88 2.99
C GLY A 252 4.15 -9.95 4.06
N GLY A 253 3.85 -11.22 3.74
CA GLY A 253 4.04 -12.36 4.63
C GLY A 253 2.93 -12.61 5.65
N ASN A 254 1.78 -11.91 5.53
CA ASN A 254 0.70 -11.97 6.51
C ASN A 254 -0.59 -12.60 5.96
N ASN A 255 -0.66 -12.85 4.65
CA ASN A 255 -1.89 -13.30 4.01
C ASN A 255 -2.06 -14.82 4.16
N ILE A 256 -3.30 -15.28 4.14
CA ILE A 256 -3.68 -16.67 4.32
C ILE A 256 -4.33 -17.17 3.02
N TYR A 257 -3.95 -18.37 2.59
CA TYR A 257 -4.29 -18.94 1.28
C TYR A 257 -4.67 -20.41 1.39
N GLY A 258 -5.48 -20.91 0.45
CA GLY A 258 -5.75 -22.34 0.32
C GLY A 258 -6.34 -22.94 1.60
N ASP A 259 -5.96 -24.17 1.94
CA ASP A 259 -6.55 -24.90 3.06
C ASP A 259 -6.51 -24.14 4.40
N ASP A 260 -5.48 -23.31 4.63
CA ASP A 260 -5.38 -22.46 5.82
C ASP A 260 -6.54 -21.45 5.93
N VAL A 261 -7.07 -20.96 4.81
CA VAL A 261 -8.28 -20.11 4.79
C VAL A 261 -9.46 -20.89 5.33
N LYS A 262 -9.67 -22.11 4.83
CA LYS A 262 -10.77 -22.96 5.25
C LYS A 262 -10.68 -23.31 6.74
N GLU A 263 -9.51 -23.73 7.20
CA GLU A 263 -9.27 -24.07 8.60
C GLU A 263 -9.55 -22.89 9.53
N LEU A 264 -9.05 -21.70 9.17
CA LEU A 264 -9.26 -20.50 9.97
C LEU A 264 -10.74 -20.07 10.03
N LEU A 265 -11.44 -20.10 8.89
CA LEU A 265 -12.86 -19.75 8.84
C LEU A 265 -13.74 -20.74 9.63
N LEU A 266 -13.41 -22.04 9.59
CA LEU A 266 -14.11 -23.05 10.40
C LEU A 266 -13.85 -22.85 11.89
N ARG A 267 -12.61 -22.55 12.28
CA ARG A 267 -12.24 -22.22 13.67
C ARG A 267 -13.04 -21.01 14.18
N MET A 268 -13.05 -19.91 13.44
CA MET A 268 -13.80 -18.69 13.81
C MET A 268 -15.32 -18.94 13.93
N LYS A 269 -15.90 -19.78 13.05
CA LYS A 269 -17.31 -20.18 13.14
C LYS A 269 -17.61 -20.98 14.40
N TRP A 270 -16.69 -21.86 14.81
CA TRP A 270 -16.84 -22.67 16.01
C TRP A 270 -16.73 -21.84 17.30
N GLU A 271 -15.74 -20.95 17.36
CA GLU A 271 -15.43 -20.14 18.56
C GLU A 271 -16.44 -19.00 18.82
N LYS A 272 -17.24 -18.62 17.81
CA LYS A 272 -18.25 -17.54 17.90
C LYS A 272 -17.69 -16.22 18.49
N ASN A 273 -16.42 -15.93 18.22
CA ASN A 273 -15.76 -14.72 18.68
C ASN A 273 -15.87 -13.58 17.63
N GLU A 274 -15.45 -12.37 17.99
CA GLU A 274 -15.41 -11.22 17.07
C GLU A 274 -14.13 -11.20 16.19
N GLU A 275 -13.28 -12.25 16.20
CA GLU A 275 -11.96 -12.27 15.54
C GLU A 275 -12.06 -12.04 14.02
N GLN A 276 -13.20 -12.38 13.43
CA GLN A 276 -13.54 -12.14 12.03
C GLN A 276 -13.33 -10.67 11.60
N ALA A 277 -13.50 -9.71 12.52
CA ALA A 277 -13.30 -8.29 12.23
C ALA A 277 -11.84 -7.87 12.02
N ALA A 278 -10.87 -8.74 12.32
CA ALA A 278 -9.45 -8.51 12.04
C ALA A 278 -9.09 -8.74 10.56
N TYR A 279 -9.96 -9.43 9.81
CA TYR A 279 -9.67 -9.91 8.47
C TYR A 279 -10.67 -9.37 7.45
N ILE A 280 -10.24 -9.36 6.19
CA ILE A 280 -11.12 -9.27 5.03
C ILE A 280 -10.93 -10.51 4.16
N LEU A 281 -11.95 -10.85 3.38
CA LEU A 281 -11.82 -11.82 2.31
C LEU A 281 -11.69 -11.08 0.98
N MET A 282 -10.75 -11.52 0.15
CA MET A 282 -10.52 -10.96 -1.17
C MET A 282 -10.50 -12.07 -2.21
N GLN A 283 -11.04 -11.79 -3.39
CA GLN A 283 -10.89 -12.62 -4.58
C GLN A 283 -9.41 -12.81 -4.88
N ARG A 284 -8.98 -14.05 -5.08
CA ARG A 284 -7.64 -14.34 -5.59
C ARG A 284 -7.59 -14.00 -7.08
N ILE A 285 -6.60 -13.20 -7.46
CA ILE A 285 -6.33 -12.83 -8.85
C ILE A 285 -5.37 -13.86 -9.44
N PHE A 286 -5.62 -14.30 -10.68
CA PHE A 286 -4.80 -15.30 -11.35
C PHE A 286 -4.19 -14.72 -12.64
N PRO A 287 -2.99 -14.10 -12.56
CA PRO A 287 -2.30 -13.60 -13.75
C PRO A 287 -1.74 -14.71 -14.63
N THR A 288 -1.59 -14.41 -15.92
CA THR A 288 -0.87 -15.29 -16.85
C THR A 288 0.60 -15.39 -16.44
N ALA A 289 1.05 -16.61 -16.18
CA ALA A 289 2.45 -16.86 -15.86
C ALA A 289 3.31 -16.83 -17.13
N SER A 290 4.44 -16.13 -17.08
CA SER A 290 5.42 -16.05 -18.17
C SER A 290 6.75 -16.67 -17.75
N VAL A 291 7.51 -17.19 -18.71
CA VAL A 291 8.87 -17.67 -18.45
C VAL A 291 9.77 -16.48 -18.15
N SER A 292 10.34 -16.46 -16.95
CA SER A 292 11.19 -15.38 -16.45
C SER A 292 12.50 -15.92 -15.88
N TYR A 293 13.54 -15.09 -15.94
CA TYR A 293 14.86 -15.39 -15.36
C TYR A 293 15.02 -14.57 -14.07
N LEU A 294 14.90 -15.24 -12.92
CA LEU A 294 14.96 -14.61 -11.61
C LEU A 294 16.40 -14.69 -11.10
N VAL A 295 17.04 -13.54 -10.87
CA VAL A 295 18.42 -13.47 -10.38
C VAL A 295 18.44 -13.07 -8.90
N ARG A 296 19.12 -13.87 -8.07
CA ARG A 296 19.33 -13.59 -6.66
C ARG A 296 20.71 -14.08 -6.22
N GLU A 297 21.46 -13.22 -5.52
CA GLU A 297 22.80 -13.56 -5.00
C GLU A 297 23.75 -14.11 -6.08
N GLY A 298 23.63 -13.57 -7.30
CA GLY A 298 24.42 -14.01 -8.46
C GLY A 298 23.94 -15.31 -9.12
N ILE A 299 22.88 -15.95 -8.60
CA ILE A 299 22.31 -17.19 -9.14
C ILE A 299 21.07 -16.84 -9.98
N CYS A 300 21.00 -17.40 -11.20
CA CYS A 300 19.88 -17.22 -12.11
C CYS A 300 19.01 -18.48 -12.17
N HIS A 301 17.72 -18.32 -11.92
CA HIS A 301 16.72 -19.38 -12.02
C HIS A 301 15.70 -19.08 -13.11
N LYS A 302 15.58 -19.98 -14.09
CA LYS A 302 14.52 -19.93 -15.10
C LYS A 302 13.25 -20.57 -14.54
N ASN A 303 12.18 -19.80 -14.40
CA ASN A 303 10.92 -20.25 -13.82
C ASN A 303 9.70 -19.66 -14.54
N HIS A 304 8.52 -20.20 -14.27
CA HIS A 304 7.26 -19.50 -14.54
C HIS A 304 7.00 -18.51 -13.41
N ALA A 305 6.74 -17.25 -13.78
CA ALA A 305 6.56 -16.16 -12.84
C ALA A 305 5.33 -15.33 -13.18
N VAL A 306 4.80 -14.68 -12.15
CA VAL A 306 3.71 -13.70 -12.26
C VAL A 306 4.19 -12.36 -11.73
N SER A 307 3.71 -11.29 -12.35
CA SER A 307 4.12 -9.93 -12.03
C SER A 307 2.98 -9.15 -11.40
N GLU A 308 3.36 -8.27 -10.48
CA GLU A 308 2.50 -7.30 -9.82
C GLU A 308 3.01 -5.90 -10.16
N LEU A 309 2.12 -5.07 -10.69
CA LEU A 309 2.39 -3.71 -11.11
C LEU A 309 1.97 -2.74 -10.01
N GLY A 310 2.94 -2.06 -9.40
CA GLY A 310 2.73 -0.92 -8.52
C GLY A 310 2.81 0.40 -9.29
N ILE A 311 1.77 1.22 -9.21
CA ILE A 311 1.77 2.59 -9.73
C ILE A 311 1.93 3.55 -8.57
N TYR A 312 3.02 4.31 -8.58
CA TYR A 312 3.23 5.35 -7.57
C TYR A 312 2.38 6.58 -7.89
N GLY A 313 2.04 7.32 -6.85
CA GLY A 313 1.67 8.71 -7.03
C GLY A 313 1.95 9.56 -5.81
N ALA A 314 2.01 10.86 -6.06
CA ALA A 314 2.27 11.87 -5.05
C ALA A 314 1.12 12.87 -5.02
N TYR A 315 0.69 13.19 -3.81
CA TYR A 315 -0.35 14.16 -3.56
C TYR A 315 0.13 15.18 -2.54
N LEU A 316 0.03 16.46 -2.88
CA LEU A 316 0.31 17.58 -1.99
C LEU A 316 -0.79 18.62 -2.13
N ARG A 317 -1.38 19.02 -1.01
CA ARG A 317 -2.28 20.18 -0.94
C ARG A 317 -1.89 21.09 0.22
N SER A 318 -2.22 22.37 0.06
CA SER A 318 -2.15 23.39 1.10
C SER A 318 -3.51 24.08 1.15
N LYS A 319 -4.25 23.90 2.25
CA LYS A 319 -5.68 24.24 2.38
C LYS A 319 -6.45 23.63 1.20
N ASP A 320 -7.17 24.45 0.44
CA ASP A 320 -7.99 24.02 -0.69
C ASP A 320 -7.20 23.95 -2.01
N LYS A 321 -5.93 24.41 -2.01
CA LYS A 321 -5.10 24.40 -3.21
C LYS A 321 -4.38 23.06 -3.34
N VAL A 322 -4.71 22.32 -4.39
CA VAL A 322 -3.91 21.16 -4.83
C VAL A 322 -2.64 21.68 -5.50
N ILE A 323 -1.48 21.29 -4.96
CA ILE A 323 -0.16 21.68 -5.45
C ILE A 323 0.43 20.58 -6.32
N MET A 324 0.14 19.32 -5.98
CA MET A 324 0.59 18.14 -6.73
C MET A 324 -0.46 17.02 -6.62
N ASN A 325 -0.75 16.33 -7.72
CA ASN A 325 -1.61 15.15 -7.76
C ASN A 325 -1.22 14.31 -8.99
N ASP A 326 -0.04 13.71 -8.93
CA ASP A 326 0.64 13.20 -10.10
C ASP A 326 0.88 11.68 -9.98
N GLN A 327 0.80 10.98 -11.12
CA GLN A 327 1.34 9.63 -11.24
C GLN A 327 2.88 9.72 -11.31
N CYS A 328 3.56 8.97 -10.44
CA CYS A 328 4.98 9.18 -10.12
C CYS A 328 5.84 7.97 -10.47
N GLY A 329 5.74 7.44 -11.68
CA GLY A 329 6.44 6.22 -12.09
C GLY A 329 5.79 4.93 -11.57
N TYR A 330 6.55 3.84 -11.58
CA TYR A 330 6.03 2.50 -11.31
C TYR A 330 7.05 1.59 -10.62
N LEU A 331 6.57 0.44 -10.16
CA LEU A 331 7.32 -0.68 -9.62
C LEU A 331 6.75 -1.95 -10.24
N VAL A 332 7.59 -2.89 -10.67
CA VAL A 332 7.12 -4.25 -10.92
C VAL A 332 7.81 -5.18 -9.93
N ARG A 333 7.01 -6.04 -9.30
CA ARG A 333 7.48 -7.15 -8.48
C ARG A 333 7.11 -8.44 -9.19
N THR A 334 8.08 -9.31 -9.40
CA THR A 334 7.86 -10.58 -10.08
C THR A 334 8.23 -11.72 -9.13
N LYS A 335 7.37 -12.73 -9.04
CA LYS A 335 7.53 -13.87 -8.15
C LYS A 335 7.27 -15.18 -8.89
N HIS A 336 7.80 -16.27 -8.37
CA HIS A 336 7.44 -17.60 -8.85
C HIS A 336 5.91 -17.78 -8.84
N SER A 337 5.32 -18.37 -9.88
CA SER A 337 3.87 -18.47 -10.05
C SER A 337 3.17 -19.25 -8.92
N SER A 338 3.84 -20.23 -8.34
CA SER A 338 3.34 -20.98 -7.18
C SER A 338 3.56 -20.28 -5.82
N SER A 339 4.27 -19.15 -5.78
CA SER A 339 4.50 -18.42 -4.52
C SER A 339 3.26 -17.62 -4.14
N ASN A 340 2.70 -17.91 -2.98
CA ASN A 340 1.58 -17.13 -2.43
C ASN A 340 2.02 -15.71 -2.04
N GLU A 341 3.22 -15.55 -1.51
CA GLU A 341 3.75 -14.26 -1.04
C GLU A 341 4.54 -13.50 -2.11
N GLY A 342 4.53 -12.16 -2.05
CA GLY A 342 5.10 -11.26 -3.07
C GLY A 342 6.06 -10.19 -2.55
N GLY A 343 6.40 -10.19 -1.25
CA GLY A 343 7.32 -9.21 -0.68
C GLY A 343 8.77 -9.39 -1.15
N VAL A 344 9.35 -8.38 -1.81
CA VAL A 344 10.78 -8.39 -2.17
C VAL A 344 11.66 -8.34 -0.92
N ALA A 345 11.35 -7.44 0.02
CA ALA A 345 12.07 -7.32 1.30
C ALA A 345 11.94 -8.58 2.18
N ALA A 346 10.83 -9.31 2.03
CA ALA A 346 10.60 -10.58 2.70
C ALA A 346 11.19 -11.79 1.94
N GLY A 347 11.84 -11.56 0.79
CA GLY A 347 12.54 -12.59 0.03
C GLY A 347 11.66 -13.42 -0.92
N PHE A 348 10.40 -13.10 -1.14
CA PHE A 348 9.51 -13.90 -2.00
C PHE A 348 9.49 -13.47 -3.48
N ALA A 349 9.83 -12.21 -3.76
CA ALA A 349 9.82 -11.65 -5.11
C ALA A 349 11.17 -11.04 -5.48
N VAL A 350 11.35 -10.75 -6.77
CA VAL A 350 12.42 -9.92 -7.32
C VAL A 350 11.83 -8.64 -7.89
N LEU A 351 12.67 -7.62 -8.06
CA LEU A 351 12.31 -6.40 -8.76
C LEU A 351 12.36 -6.64 -10.27
N ASP A 352 11.45 -6.00 -10.99
CA ASP A 352 11.31 -6.13 -12.43
C ASP A 352 10.91 -4.78 -13.06
N SER A 353 10.78 -4.73 -14.38
CA SER A 353 10.21 -3.62 -15.14
C SER A 353 9.05 -4.09 -16.01
N ILE A 354 8.25 -3.16 -16.54
CA ILE A 354 7.21 -3.50 -17.53
C ILE A 354 7.75 -3.41 -18.95
N TYR A 355 7.36 -4.36 -19.80
CA TYR A 355 7.52 -4.28 -21.26
C TYR A 355 6.13 -4.09 -21.88
N LEU A 356 5.90 -2.95 -22.53
CA LEU A 356 4.63 -2.64 -23.18
C LEU A 356 4.55 -3.36 -24.54
N THR A 357 3.53 -4.20 -24.68
CA THR A 357 3.25 -5.04 -25.87
C THR A 357 2.20 -4.43 -26.78
#